data_AF-A0A4R6Z1X9-F1
#
_entry.id   AF-A0A4R6Z1X9-F1
#
_cell.length_a   1.000
_cell.length_b   1.000
_cell.length_c   1.000
_cell.angle_alpha   90.00
_cell.angle_beta   90.00
_cell.angle_gamma   90.00
#
_symmetry.space_group_name_H-M   'P 1'
#
loop_
_entity.id
_entity.type
_entity.pdbx_description
1 polymer ?
#
loop_
_entity_poly.entity_id
_entity_poly.type
_entity_poly.pdbx_seq_one_letter_code
_entity_poly.pdbx_strand_id
1 'polypeptide(L)'
;MGTAVGTRFRRALLGACCWLLSGTALAQANSVPPPGASCVVTAGNRNAPLAADGSYIVFGIPGSLGAIRARAVCSDGSLGQSAAGFTDPLQDAQVELGPIQFGQFTPSPQGLSLSAPQRQLDAGAESQLKATAVAADGSEHDVTPRSEGTVYALSSALLASVTENGRVTIHADFAPG
;
A
#
# COMPACT_ATOMS: atom_id res chain seq x y z
N MET A 1 38.99 -30.62 70.33
CA MET A 1 39.28 -29.87 69.09
C MET A 1 38.34 -30.38 68.02
N GLY A 2 37.47 -29.52 67.49
CA GLY A 2 36.44 -29.91 66.50
C GLY A 2 35.15 -29.12 66.69
N THR A 3 35.19 -27.82 66.39
CA THR A 3 34.03 -26.93 66.30
C THR A 3 33.32 -27.14 64.96
N ALA A 4 31.99 -27.33 64.98
CA ALA A 4 31.15 -27.10 63.80
C ALA A 4 29.81 -26.52 64.23
N VAL A 5 29.65 -25.25 63.90
CA VAL A 5 28.46 -24.40 64.03
C VAL A 5 27.47 -24.76 62.93
N GLY A 6 26.19 -24.93 63.27
CA GLY A 6 25.10 -25.17 62.32
C GLY A 6 23.83 -24.46 62.76
N THR A 7 23.72 -23.18 62.42
CA THR A 7 22.67 -22.24 62.82
C THR A 7 21.34 -22.57 62.11
N ARG A 8 20.26 -22.59 62.89
CA ARG A 8 18.90 -22.97 62.46
C ARG A 8 18.25 -21.92 61.55
N PHE A 9 17.55 -22.46 60.54
CA PHE A 9 16.56 -21.86 59.65
C PHE A 9 15.79 -20.67 60.25
N ARG A 10 15.85 -19.51 59.59
CA ARG A 10 14.89 -18.40 59.78
C ARG A 10 14.07 -18.20 58.51
N ARG A 11 12.76 -18.12 58.74
CA ARG A 11 11.66 -17.88 57.81
C ARG A 11 11.96 -16.72 56.84
N ALA A 12 11.81 -16.96 55.54
CA ALA A 12 11.71 -15.93 54.53
C ALA A 12 10.22 -15.77 54.13
N LEU A 13 9.65 -14.63 54.47
CA LEU A 13 8.38 -14.09 54.00
C LEU A 13 8.71 -12.66 53.59
N LEU A 14 8.59 -12.34 52.30
CA LEU A 14 8.61 -11.00 51.65
C LEU A 14 8.95 -11.30 50.17
N GLY A 15 8.18 -10.99 49.15
CA GLY A 15 7.00 -10.16 48.97
C GLY A 15 6.99 -9.90 47.46
N ALA A 16 6.05 -10.51 46.74
CA ALA A 16 5.97 -10.44 45.29
C ALA A 16 5.64 -9.00 44.85
N CYS A 17 6.60 -8.31 44.24
CA CYS A 17 6.40 -7.00 43.65
C CYS A 17 6.38 -7.14 42.12
N CYS A 18 5.25 -7.63 41.59
CA CYS A 18 4.95 -7.56 40.16
C CYS A 18 4.50 -6.13 39.84
N TRP A 19 5.42 -5.27 39.41
CA TRP A 19 5.07 -4.01 38.78
C TRP A 19 4.64 -4.29 37.34
N LEU A 20 3.32 -4.22 37.14
CA LEU A 20 2.66 -4.26 35.84
C LEU A 20 3.06 -3.02 35.04
N LEU A 21 4.01 -3.18 34.12
CA LEU A 21 4.24 -2.23 33.02
C LEU A 21 3.03 -2.25 32.09
N SER A 22 2.03 -1.43 32.40
CA SER A 22 0.90 -1.18 31.51
C SER A 22 1.38 -0.23 30.41
N GLY A 23 1.99 -0.79 29.36
CA GLY A 23 2.19 -0.06 28.12
C GLY A 23 0.84 0.19 27.47
N THR A 24 0.33 1.42 27.55
CA THR A 24 -0.80 1.87 26.75
C THR A 24 -0.34 1.94 25.30
N ALA A 25 -0.54 0.85 24.56
CA ALA A 25 -0.53 0.90 23.11
C ALA A 25 -1.70 1.82 22.69
N LEU A 26 -1.36 3.01 22.17
CA LEU A 26 -2.32 3.84 21.44
C LEU A 26 -2.69 3.05 20.18
N ALA A 27 -3.80 2.31 20.24
CA ALA A 27 -4.43 1.76 19.06
C ALA A 27 -4.79 2.94 18.16
N GLN A 28 -4.09 3.09 17.03
CA GLN A 28 -4.54 3.98 15.96
C GLN A 28 -5.89 3.44 15.51
N ALA A 29 -6.96 4.19 15.80
CA ALA A 29 -8.31 3.75 15.53
C ALA A 29 -8.54 3.73 14.01
N ASN A 30 -8.39 2.55 13.42
CA ASN A 30 -8.87 2.19 12.09
C ASN A 30 -10.41 2.09 12.09
N SER A 31 -11.10 3.14 12.50
CA SER A 31 -12.56 3.14 12.68
C SER A 31 -13.28 3.87 11.56
N VAL A 32 -14.49 3.39 11.27
CA VAL A 32 -15.50 4.14 10.51
C VAL A 32 -15.78 5.46 11.24
N PRO A 33 -15.82 6.60 10.54
CA PRO A 33 -16.06 7.89 11.16
C PRO A 33 -17.45 7.94 11.81
N PRO A 34 -17.61 8.63 12.94
CA PRO A 34 -18.89 8.76 13.62
C PRO A 34 -19.88 9.59 12.78
N PRO A 35 -21.20 9.42 12.98
CA PRO A 35 -22.19 10.25 12.32
C PRO A 35 -21.94 11.74 12.56
N GLY A 36 -21.88 12.53 11.48
CA GLY A 36 -21.62 13.97 11.54
C GLY A 36 -20.15 14.39 11.39
N ALA A 37 -19.21 13.45 11.32
CA ALA A 37 -17.85 13.76 10.92
C ALA A 37 -17.81 14.25 9.45
N SER A 38 -17.06 15.31 9.19
CA SER A 38 -16.84 15.82 7.82
C SER A 38 -15.56 15.22 7.25
N CYS A 39 -15.62 14.70 6.03
CA CYS A 39 -14.47 14.09 5.37
C CYS A 39 -14.20 14.74 4.01
N VAL A 40 -12.90 14.87 3.71
CA VAL A 40 -12.42 15.34 2.41
C VAL A 40 -11.76 14.17 1.70
N VAL A 41 -12.18 13.92 0.46
CA VAL A 41 -11.59 12.93 -0.43
C VAL A 41 -10.60 13.62 -1.35
N THR A 42 -9.39 13.07 -1.44
CA THR A 42 -8.35 13.51 -2.36
C THR A 42 -8.03 12.39 -3.36
N ALA A 43 -8.03 12.72 -4.66
CA ALA A 43 -7.58 11.85 -5.73
C ALA A 43 -6.83 12.68 -6.77
N GLY A 44 -5.68 12.21 -7.27
CA GLY A 44 -4.94 12.90 -8.33
C GLY A 44 -4.65 14.39 -8.06
N ASN A 45 -4.31 14.75 -6.82
CA ASN A 45 -4.09 16.13 -6.35
C ASN A 45 -5.31 17.06 -6.51
N ARG A 46 -6.52 16.50 -6.50
CA ARG A 46 -7.80 17.21 -6.46
C ARG A 46 -8.60 16.74 -5.25
N ASN A 47 -9.45 17.63 -4.73
CA ASN A 47 -10.20 17.38 -3.51
C ASN A 47 -11.71 17.54 -3.75
N ALA A 48 -12.51 16.75 -3.02
CA ALA A 48 -13.96 16.85 -2.98
C ALA A 48 -14.50 16.48 -1.59
N PRO A 49 -15.68 16.97 -1.19
CA PRO A 49 -16.34 16.49 0.03
C PRO A 49 -16.83 15.04 -0.14
N LEU A 50 -16.77 14.25 0.93
CA LEU A 50 -17.47 12.98 1.02
C LEU A 50 -18.91 13.24 1.48
N ALA A 51 -19.89 12.76 0.72
CA ALA A 51 -21.30 12.86 1.10
C ALA A 51 -21.63 11.92 2.28
N ALA A 52 -22.74 12.19 2.98
CA ALA A 52 -23.16 11.40 4.13
C ALA A 52 -23.55 9.94 3.77
N ASP A 53 -23.89 9.68 2.52
CA ASP A 53 -24.15 8.33 1.97
C ASP A 53 -22.86 7.61 1.52
N GLY A 54 -21.69 8.24 1.69
CA GLY A 54 -20.39 7.72 1.27
C GLY A 54 -20.05 7.95 -0.20
N SER A 55 -20.90 8.62 -0.97
CA SER A 55 -20.61 8.98 -2.35
C SER A 55 -19.67 10.18 -2.45
N TYR A 56 -18.90 10.25 -3.54
CA TYR A 56 -17.99 11.35 -3.84
C TYR A 56 -17.76 11.46 -5.34
N ILE A 57 -17.51 12.68 -5.82
CA ILE A 57 -17.10 12.94 -7.21
C ILE A 57 -15.96 13.95 -7.17
N VAL A 58 -14.80 13.57 -7.73
CA VAL A 58 -13.63 14.44 -7.83
C VAL A 58 -13.46 14.88 -9.28
N PHE A 59 -13.58 16.19 -9.53
CA PHE A 59 -13.50 16.75 -10.87
C PHE A 59 -12.08 17.15 -11.25
N GLY A 60 -11.81 17.19 -12.56
CA GLY A 60 -10.57 17.75 -13.12
C GLY A 60 -9.33 16.90 -12.85
N ILE A 61 -9.50 15.57 -12.78
CA ILE A 61 -8.41 14.59 -12.72
C ILE A 61 -7.78 14.50 -14.12
N PRO A 62 -6.46 14.74 -14.27
CA PRO A 62 -5.79 14.55 -15.55
C PRO A 62 -5.85 13.08 -16.00
N GLY A 63 -6.23 12.83 -17.26
CA GLY A 63 -6.34 11.49 -17.84
C GLY A 63 -5.01 10.72 -17.97
N SER A 64 -3.88 11.40 -17.80
CA SER A 64 -2.53 10.84 -17.96
C SER A 64 -1.83 10.49 -16.65
N LEU A 65 -2.54 10.44 -15.52
CA LEU A 65 -1.93 10.13 -14.21
C LEU A 65 -1.57 8.64 -14.05
N GLY A 66 -2.11 7.76 -14.89
CA GLY A 66 -2.04 6.31 -14.69
C GLY A 66 -2.89 5.87 -13.50
N ALA A 67 -2.30 5.07 -12.61
CA ALA A 67 -2.99 4.54 -11.44
C ALA A 67 -3.23 5.61 -10.36
N ILE A 68 -4.45 5.66 -9.83
CA ILE A 68 -4.85 6.58 -8.77
C ILE A 68 -5.72 5.87 -7.72
N ARG A 69 -5.73 6.39 -6.50
CA ARG A 69 -6.67 6.02 -5.44
C ARG A 69 -7.28 7.28 -4.85
N ALA A 70 -8.52 7.19 -4.42
CA ALA A 70 -9.14 8.20 -3.57
C ALA A 70 -8.76 7.91 -2.11
N ARG A 71 -8.34 8.94 -1.39
CA ARG A 71 -8.05 8.88 0.04
C ARG A 71 -8.95 9.84 0.79
N ALA A 72 -9.64 9.37 1.80
CA ALA A 72 -10.47 10.19 2.66
C ALA A 72 -9.74 10.49 3.97
N VAL A 73 -9.81 11.75 4.40
CA VAL A 73 -9.39 12.20 5.72
C VAL A 73 -10.57 12.91 6.37
N CYS A 74 -10.93 12.48 7.57
CA CYS A 74 -12.07 13.00 8.32
C CYS A 74 -11.65 13.91 9.47
N SER A 75 -12.57 14.76 9.93
CA SER A 75 -12.33 15.73 11.02
C SER A 75 -11.99 15.10 12.37
N ASP A 76 -12.35 13.84 12.57
CA ASP A 76 -12.04 13.03 13.76
C ASP A 76 -10.68 12.29 13.65
N GLY A 77 -9.98 12.43 12.52
CA GLY A 77 -8.74 11.74 12.23
C GLY A 77 -8.90 10.37 11.55
N SER A 78 -10.12 9.93 11.28
CA SER A 78 -10.37 8.68 10.56
C SER A 78 -9.83 8.75 9.13
N LEU A 79 -9.18 7.67 8.70
CA LEU A 79 -8.60 7.53 7.36
C LEU A 79 -9.31 6.43 6.59
N GLY A 80 -9.49 6.64 5.30
CA GLY A 80 -10.01 5.63 4.39
C GLY A 80 -9.40 5.74 3.00
N GLN A 81 -9.54 4.67 2.22
CA GLN A 81 -9.08 4.66 0.84
C GLN A 81 -10.00 3.83 -0.06
N SER A 82 -10.00 4.15 -1.35
CA SER A 82 -10.64 3.34 -2.39
C SER A 82 -9.73 2.22 -2.90
N ALA A 83 -10.29 1.38 -3.78
CA ALA A 83 -9.48 0.56 -4.68
C ALA A 83 -8.67 1.45 -5.64
N ALA A 84 -7.66 0.85 -6.30
CA ALA A 84 -6.95 1.52 -7.39
C ALA A 84 -7.85 1.61 -8.63
N GLY A 85 -7.91 2.80 -9.23
CA GLY A 85 -8.46 3.03 -10.56
C GLY A 85 -7.38 3.53 -11.50
N PHE A 86 -7.67 3.50 -12.79
CA PHE A 86 -6.71 3.84 -13.84
C PHE A 86 -7.29 4.91 -14.73
N THR A 87 -6.57 6.03 -14.81
CA THR A 87 -6.86 7.07 -15.80
C THR A 87 -6.37 6.60 -17.17
N ASP A 88 -7.12 6.96 -18.21
CA ASP A 88 -6.78 6.69 -19.60
C ASP A 88 -7.02 7.99 -20.39
N PRO A 89 -6.01 8.58 -21.05
CA PRO A 89 -6.18 9.82 -21.80
C PRO A 89 -7.02 9.64 -23.08
N LEU A 90 -7.28 8.39 -23.50
CA LEU A 90 -8.09 8.06 -24.66
C LEU A 90 -9.55 7.76 -24.30
N GLN A 91 -9.87 7.63 -23.01
CA GLN A 91 -11.22 7.37 -22.53
C GLN A 91 -11.70 8.53 -21.66
N ASP A 92 -12.72 9.25 -22.14
CA ASP A 92 -13.35 10.33 -21.40
C ASP A 92 -14.41 9.79 -20.44
N ALA A 93 -14.24 10.04 -19.14
CA ALA A 93 -15.11 10.93 -18.36
C ALA A 93 -15.09 10.63 -16.86
N GLN A 94 -14.87 9.36 -16.46
CA GLN A 94 -15.03 8.96 -15.07
C GLN A 94 -14.14 7.77 -14.71
N VAL A 95 -13.34 7.91 -13.66
CA VAL A 95 -12.59 6.80 -13.07
C VAL A 95 -13.40 6.26 -11.90
N GLU A 96 -13.97 5.07 -12.07
CA GLU A 96 -14.70 4.37 -11.00
C GLU A 96 -13.72 3.82 -9.98
N LEU A 97 -13.67 4.45 -8.81
CA LEU A 97 -12.82 4.04 -7.69
C LEU A 97 -13.55 3.18 -6.65
N GLY A 98 -14.89 3.16 -6.71
CA GLY A 98 -15.74 2.47 -5.75
C GLY A 98 -15.77 3.17 -4.37
N PRO A 99 -16.33 2.50 -3.35
CA PRO A 99 -16.51 3.09 -2.03
C PRO A 99 -15.19 3.29 -1.29
N ILE A 100 -15.13 4.31 -0.43
CA ILE A 100 -14.06 4.50 0.54
C ILE A 100 -14.17 3.42 1.63
N GLN A 101 -13.10 2.66 1.81
CA GLN A 101 -12.95 1.68 2.88
C GLN A 101 -12.18 2.33 4.03
N PHE A 102 -12.86 2.58 5.15
CA PHE A 102 -12.26 3.15 6.35
C PHE A 102 -11.46 2.11 7.13
N GLY A 103 -10.39 2.56 7.78
CA GLY A 103 -9.50 1.69 8.54
C GLY A 103 -8.61 0.79 7.68
N GLN A 104 -8.70 0.88 6.35
CA GLN A 104 -7.73 0.34 5.42
C GLN A 104 -6.93 1.50 4.85
N PHE A 105 -5.61 1.45 4.99
CA PHE A 105 -4.73 2.48 4.48
C PHE A 105 -3.41 1.86 4.05
N THR A 106 -3.11 1.96 2.76
CA THR A 106 -1.82 1.58 2.20
C THR A 106 -0.90 2.80 2.33
N PRO A 107 0.17 2.75 3.13
CA PRO A 107 1.08 3.87 3.27
C PRO A 107 1.75 4.21 1.93
N SER A 108 2.10 5.48 1.75
CA SER A 108 2.88 5.88 0.58
C SER A 108 4.27 5.23 0.66
N PRO A 109 4.74 4.56 -0.40
CA PRO A 109 6.05 3.95 -0.40
C PRO A 109 7.16 5.01 -0.38
N GLN A 110 8.27 4.68 0.28
CA GLN A 110 9.50 5.49 0.31
C GLN A 110 10.48 5.08 -0.79
N GLY A 111 10.32 3.88 -1.36
CA GLY A 111 11.15 3.38 -2.43
C GLY A 111 10.38 2.46 -3.37
N LEU A 112 10.86 2.38 -4.61
CA LEU A 112 10.38 1.44 -5.61
C LEU A 112 11.60 0.75 -6.23
N SER A 113 11.48 -0.55 -6.48
CA SER A 113 12.46 -1.31 -7.25
C SER A 113 11.76 -2.12 -8.32
N LEU A 114 12.43 -2.28 -9.46
CA LEU A 114 11.97 -3.10 -10.58
C LEU A 114 13.10 -4.04 -10.96
N SER A 115 12.80 -5.33 -11.02
CA SER A 115 13.76 -6.38 -11.39
C SER A 115 13.17 -7.33 -12.41
N ALA A 116 14.04 -8.04 -13.12
CA ALA A 116 13.67 -9.05 -14.09
C ALA A 116 14.75 -10.16 -14.09
N PRO A 117 14.38 -11.45 -14.24
CA PRO A 117 15.36 -12.54 -14.37
C PRO A 117 16.28 -12.34 -15.57
N GLN A 118 15.72 -11.85 -16.69
CA GLN A 118 16.44 -11.56 -17.92
C GLN A 118 16.06 -10.17 -18.43
N ARG A 119 17.08 -9.34 -18.74
CA ARG A 119 16.92 -7.94 -19.18
C ARG A 119 17.22 -7.72 -20.66
N GLN A 120 17.81 -8.71 -21.32
CA GLN A 120 18.05 -8.74 -22.76
C GLN A 120 17.29 -9.94 -23.31
N LEU A 121 16.35 -9.69 -24.21
CA LEU A 121 15.45 -10.71 -24.74
C LEU A 121 15.63 -10.78 -26.25
N ASP A 122 15.72 -12.01 -26.75
CA ASP A 122 15.68 -12.29 -28.17
C ASP A 122 14.24 -12.27 -28.70
N ALA A 123 14.09 -12.31 -30.02
CA ALA A 123 12.80 -12.40 -30.68
C ALA A 123 11.98 -13.58 -30.13
N GLY A 124 10.73 -13.34 -29.75
CA GLY A 124 9.83 -14.34 -29.19
C GLY A 124 10.11 -14.72 -27.73
N ALA A 125 11.15 -14.16 -27.10
CA ALA A 125 11.43 -14.42 -25.69
C ALA A 125 10.55 -13.59 -24.75
N GLU A 126 10.38 -14.09 -23.53
CA GLU A 126 9.60 -13.44 -22.48
C GLU A 126 10.42 -13.26 -21.19
N SER A 127 10.06 -12.24 -20.41
CA SER A 127 10.59 -12.04 -19.06
C SER A 127 9.51 -11.50 -18.14
N GLN A 128 9.46 -12.03 -16.92
CA GLN A 128 8.56 -11.56 -15.89
C GLN A 128 9.25 -10.44 -15.09
N LEU A 129 8.63 -9.26 -15.06
CA LEU A 129 9.04 -8.19 -14.17
C LEU A 129 8.56 -8.48 -12.74
N LYS A 130 9.34 -8.01 -11.76
CA LYS A 130 8.93 -7.93 -10.36
C LYS A 130 9.10 -6.49 -9.89
N ALA A 131 7.99 -5.85 -9.53
CA ALA A 131 7.97 -4.52 -8.94
C ALA A 131 7.74 -4.64 -7.42
N THR A 132 8.65 -4.05 -6.64
CA THR A 132 8.56 -4.05 -5.17
C THR A 132 8.51 -2.62 -4.66
N ALA A 133 7.54 -2.33 -3.81
CA ALA A 133 7.45 -1.09 -3.05
C ALA A 133 8.02 -1.28 -1.65
N VAL A 134 8.76 -0.28 -1.17
CA VAL A 134 9.34 -0.27 0.19
C VAL A 134 8.62 0.78 1.01
N ALA A 135 7.98 0.37 2.11
CA ALA A 135 7.29 1.27 3.03
C ALA A 135 8.27 2.01 3.96
N ALA A 136 7.74 2.97 4.72
CA ALA A 136 8.55 3.78 5.63
C ALA A 136 9.18 2.99 6.79
N ASP A 137 8.57 1.87 7.18
CA ASP A 137 9.11 0.93 8.17
C ASP A 137 10.10 -0.08 7.57
N GLY A 138 10.40 0.03 6.27
CA GLY A 138 11.29 -0.86 5.53
C GLY A 138 10.64 -2.16 5.05
N SER A 139 9.36 -2.39 5.31
CA SER A 139 8.65 -3.55 4.78
C SER A 139 8.51 -3.48 3.26
N GLU A 140 8.56 -4.66 2.62
CA GLU A 140 8.43 -4.80 1.17
C GLU A 140 7.04 -5.32 0.79
N HIS A 141 6.45 -4.70 -0.25
CA HIS A 141 5.18 -5.10 -0.83
C HIS A 141 5.36 -5.41 -2.31
N ASP A 142 4.82 -6.54 -2.75
CA ASP A 142 4.71 -6.83 -4.17
C ASP A 142 3.66 -5.91 -4.79
N VAL A 143 4.10 -5.09 -5.74
CA VAL A 143 3.24 -4.19 -6.51
C VAL A 143 3.31 -4.52 -8.00
N THR A 144 3.72 -5.74 -8.35
CA THR A 144 3.78 -6.21 -9.75
C THR A 144 2.41 -6.19 -10.43
N PRO A 145 1.33 -6.69 -9.80
CA PRO A 145 0.02 -6.70 -10.44
C PRO A 145 -0.53 -5.28 -10.59
N ARG A 146 -1.20 -5.02 -11.70
CA ARG A 146 -1.90 -3.75 -11.90
C ARG A 146 -2.86 -3.42 -10.76
N SER A 147 -3.54 -4.40 -10.17
CA SER A 147 -4.45 -4.19 -9.02
C SER A 147 -3.81 -3.49 -7.82
N GLU A 148 -2.48 -3.58 -7.68
CA GLU A 148 -1.72 -2.90 -6.63
C GLU A 148 -1.39 -1.44 -6.98
N GLY A 149 -1.54 -1.05 -8.25
CA GLY A 149 -1.36 0.32 -8.73
C GLY A 149 -0.19 0.51 -9.69
N THR A 150 0.41 -0.55 -10.21
CA THR A 150 1.49 -0.43 -11.21
C THR A 150 0.94 -0.33 -12.62
N VAL A 151 1.50 0.60 -13.40
CA VAL A 151 1.27 0.71 -14.84
C VAL A 151 2.61 0.54 -15.54
N TYR A 152 2.68 -0.44 -16.44
CA TYR A 152 3.85 -0.66 -17.28
C TYR A 152 3.71 0.09 -18.60
N ALA A 153 4.80 0.69 -19.07
CA ALA A 153 4.86 1.38 -20.34
C ALA A 153 6.03 0.84 -21.18
N LEU A 154 5.85 0.83 -22.49
CA LEU A 154 6.87 0.48 -23.47
C LEU A 154 7.16 1.67 -24.37
N SER A 155 8.42 1.86 -24.72
CA SER A 155 8.85 2.89 -25.66
C SER A 155 8.44 2.58 -27.10
N SER A 156 8.23 1.29 -27.44
CA SER A 156 7.77 0.86 -28.76
C SER A 156 6.89 -0.38 -28.66
N ALA A 157 5.59 -0.19 -28.93
CA ALA A 157 4.63 -1.27 -29.05
C ALA A 157 4.80 -2.10 -30.35
N LEU A 158 5.67 -1.66 -31.28
CA LEU A 158 6.00 -2.44 -32.48
C LEU A 158 6.94 -3.62 -32.14
N LEU A 159 7.81 -3.45 -31.12
CA LEU A 159 8.85 -4.39 -30.76
C LEU A 159 8.40 -5.44 -29.75
N ALA A 160 7.56 -5.02 -28.80
CA ALA A 160 7.23 -5.81 -27.63
C ALA A 160 5.84 -5.47 -27.11
N SER A 161 5.33 -6.35 -26.26
CA SER A 161 4.15 -6.11 -25.43
C SER A 161 4.50 -6.32 -23.95
N VAL A 162 3.76 -5.64 -23.08
CA VAL A 162 3.82 -5.84 -21.63
C VAL A 162 2.41 -5.99 -21.09
N THR A 163 2.16 -7.06 -20.36
CA THR A 163 0.87 -7.30 -19.73
C THR A 163 0.72 -6.44 -18.47
N GLU A 164 -0.51 -6.32 -17.99
CA GLU A 164 -0.81 -5.61 -16.74
C GLU A 164 -0.18 -6.25 -15.49
N ASN A 165 0.27 -7.50 -15.58
CA ASN A 165 0.97 -8.21 -14.51
C ASN A 165 2.49 -8.25 -14.74
N GLY A 166 3.03 -7.39 -15.62
CA GLY A 166 4.48 -7.23 -15.78
C GLY A 166 5.18 -8.32 -16.60
N ARG A 167 4.45 -9.17 -17.34
CA ARG A 167 5.06 -10.06 -18.34
C ARG A 167 5.40 -9.26 -19.60
N VAL A 168 6.69 -9.22 -19.95
CA VAL A 168 7.21 -8.61 -21.17
C VAL A 168 7.45 -9.72 -22.20
N THR A 169 7.02 -9.49 -23.44
CA THR A 169 7.21 -10.41 -24.57
C THR A 169 7.75 -9.64 -25.78
N ILE A 170 8.86 -10.07 -26.36
CA ILE A 170 9.37 -9.53 -27.64
C ILE A 170 8.63 -10.23 -28.77
N HIS A 171 8.13 -9.47 -29.75
CA HIS A 171 7.44 -10.05 -30.90
C HIS A 171 8.40 -10.93 -31.72
N ALA A 172 7.96 -12.15 -32.06
CA ALA A 172 8.79 -13.11 -32.79
C ALA A 172 9.21 -12.63 -34.17
N ASP A 173 8.40 -11.78 -34.80
CA ASP A 173 8.63 -11.24 -36.14
C ASP A 173 9.70 -10.12 -36.15
N PHE A 174 10.14 -9.68 -34.97
CA PHE A 174 11.20 -8.69 -34.86
C PHE A 174 12.57 -9.37 -35.00
N ALA A 175 13.15 -9.33 -36.19
CA ALA A 175 14.44 -9.96 -36.47
C ALA A 175 15.58 -9.34 -35.63
N PRO A 176 16.54 -10.15 -35.13
CA PRO A 176 17.78 -9.62 -34.57
C PRO A 176 18.57 -8.92 -35.68
N GLY A 177 18.84 -7.63 -35.49
CA GLY A 177 19.75 -6.86 -36.34
C GLY A 177 21.20 -7.25 -36.15
#